data_AF-A0A7C1XWN9-F1
#
_entry.id   AF-A0A7C1XWN9-F1
#
_cell.length_a   1.000
_cell.length_b   1.000
_cell.length_c   1.000
_cell.angle_alpha   90.00
_cell.angle_beta   90.00
_cell.angle_gamma   90.00
#
_symmetry.space_group_name_H-M   'P 1'
#
loop_
_entity.id
_entity.type
_entity.pdbx_description
1 polymer ?
#
loop_
_entity_poly.entity_id
_entity_poly.type
_entity_poly.pdbx_seq_one_letter_code
_entity_poly.pdbx_strand_id
1 'polypeptide(L)'
;MCKTQMKKPSSEAMRKNTVVILSSIKGQRAIHFTEQPLAGRDHNVWFPIGNEDLFRAIENIMVINNQACNLTLVRCIRDISDICHDYDVTYNATTEMSKKLSTESRCWSSLQLSILAAYGEGDFSHITPGLENCGDGLLRFLMTECSEKEDCLSLKDTTQRIAVAVRQLCEVSDYLEQI
;
A
#
# COMPACT_ATOMS: atom_id res chain seq x y z
N MET A 1 7.24 -21.13 42.67
CA MET A 1 6.15 -20.16 42.41
C MET A 1 6.58 -19.27 41.24
N CYS A 2 6.10 -19.57 40.03
CA CYS A 2 6.44 -18.82 38.82
C CYS A 2 5.46 -17.65 38.71
N LYS A 3 5.96 -16.41 38.86
CA LYS A 3 5.15 -15.21 38.63
C LYS A 3 5.00 -15.04 37.12
N THR A 4 3.84 -15.43 36.59
CA THR A 4 3.41 -15.05 35.24
C THR A 4 3.36 -13.53 35.17
N GLN A 5 4.36 -12.90 34.55
CA GLN A 5 4.26 -11.50 34.18
C GLN A 5 3.21 -11.40 33.07
N MET A 6 2.04 -10.86 33.41
CA MET A 6 1.10 -10.36 32.44
C MET A 6 1.80 -9.29 31.60
N LYS A 7 1.99 -9.55 30.31
CA LYS A 7 2.39 -8.53 29.34
C LYS A 7 1.43 -7.34 29.47
N LYS A 8 1.97 -6.17 29.84
CA LYS A 8 1.31 -4.87 29.63
C LYS A 8 0.81 -4.82 28.19
N PRO A 9 -0.43 -4.37 27.90
CA PRO A 9 -0.88 -4.23 26.52
C PRO A 9 0.04 -3.21 25.83
N SER A 10 0.83 -3.72 24.88
CA SER A 10 1.74 -2.96 24.06
C SER A 10 0.94 -2.13 23.05
N SER A 11 1.18 -0.81 23.02
CA SER A 11 0.74 0.18 22.01
C SER A 11 -0.76 0.18 21.68
N GLU A 12 -1.44 1.31 21.95
CA GLU A 12 -2.82 1.55 21.50
C GLU A 12 -2.97 1.18 20.01
N ALA A 13 -3.82 0.18 19.73
CA ALA A 13 -4.13 -0.17 18.37
C ALA A 13 -4.77 1.05 17.68
N MET A 14 -4.22 1.46 16.55
CA MET A 14 -4.69 2.65 15.83
C MET A 14 -6.07 2.37 15.26
N ARG A 15 -7.06 3.16 15.66
CA ARG A 15 -8.43 3.06 15.15
C ARG A 15 -8.52 3.61 13.74
N LYS A 16 -9.17 2.88 12.85
CA LYS A 16 -9.37 3.22 11.44
C LYS A 16 -10.80 2.96 11.00
N ASN A 17 -11.16 3.53 9.86
CA ASN A 17 -12.44 3.36 9.18
C ASN A 17 -12.21 2.95 7.73
N THR A 18 -13.14 2.19 7.16
CA THR A 18 -13.18 1.84 5.73
C THR A 18 -14.62 1.63 5.29
N VAL A 19 -14.90 1.72 3.98
CA VAL A 19 -16.23 1.47 3.43
C VAL A 19 -16.31 0.06 2.85
N VAL A 20 -17.40 -0.62 3.17
CA VAL A 20 -17.73 -1.96 2.67
C VAL A 20 -19.10 -1.93 2.00
N ILE A 21 -19.16 -2.44 0.78
CA ILE A 21 -20.40 -2.57 0.02
C ILE A 21 -20.93 -3.98 0.22
N LEU A 22 -22.17 -4.14 0.64
CA LEU A 22 -22.89 -5.40 0.68
C LEU A 22 -23.82 -5.49 -0.52
N SER A 23 -23.72 -6.56 -1.30
CA SER A 23 -24.65 -6.80 -2.40
C SER A 23 -24.98 -8.28 -2.65
N SER A 24 -25.97 -8.52 -3.51
CA SER A 24 -26.28 -9.84 -4.05
C SER A 24 -25.69 -9.97 -5.45
N ILE A 25 -24.58 -10.71 -5.57
CA ILE A 25 -23.89 -10.95 -6.84
C ILE A 25 -24.21 -12.36 -7.32
N LYS A 26 -24.87 -12.47 -8.48
CA LYS A 26 -25.32 -13.76 -9.05
C LYS A 26 -26.15 -14.58 -8.04
N GLY A 27 -26.98 -13.91 -7.25
CA GLY A 27 -27.83 -14.51 -6.21
C GLY A 27 -27.10 -14.87 -4.92
N GLN A 28 -25.81 -14.56 -4.78
CA GLN A 28 -25.03 -14.80 -3.57
C GLN A 28 -24.78 -13.51 -2.81
N ARG A 29 -25.03 -13.53 -1.50
CA ARG A 29 -24.71 -12.42 -0.60
C ARG A 29 -23.19 -12.29 -0.46
N ALA A 30 -22.66 -11.16 -0.91
CA ALA A 30 -21.23 -10.90 -0.98
C ALA A 30 -20.91 -9.46 -0.57
N ILE A 31 -19.68 -9.24 -0.11
CA ILE A 31 -19.18 -7.92 0.24
C ILE A 31 -17.97 -7.53 -0.62
N HIS A 32 -17.79 -6.23 -0.81
CA HIS A 32 -16.62 -5.64 -1.45
C HIS A 32 -16.04 -4.54 -0.55
N PHE A 33 -14.73 -4.56 -0.34
CA PHE A 33 -14.02 -3.50 0.36
C PHE A 33 -13.58 -2.45 -0.66
N THR A 34 -13.85 -1.18 -0.39
CA THR A 34 -13.52 -0.10 -1.35
C THR A 34 -12.04 0.29 -1.33
N GLU A 35 -11.26 -0.23 -0.39
CA GLU A 35 -9.88 0.14 -0.16
C GLU A 35 -8.93 -1.06 -0.25
N GLN A 36 -7.69 -0.77 -0.63
CA GLN A 36 -6.62 -1.76 -0.65
C GLN A 36 -6.24 -2.20 0.77
N PRO A 37 -5.76 -3.44 0.94
CA PRO A 37 -5.49 -4.44 -0.10
C PRO A 37 -6.71 -5.32 -0.44
N LEU A 38 -7.80 -5.24 0.34
CA LEU A 38 -8.94 -6.14 0.21
C LEU A 38 -9.78 -5.89 -1.04
N ALA A 39 -9.72 -4.69 -1.62
CA ALA A 39 -10.29 -4.41 -2.94
C ALA A 39 -9.64 -5.25 -4.06
N GLY A 40 -8.42 -5.76 -3.83
CA GLY A 40 -7.59 -6.45 -4.82
C GLY A 40 -7.04 -5.51 -5.90
N ARG A 41 -6.10 -5.99 -6.71
CA ARG A 41 -5.36 -5.17 -7.70
C ARG A 41 -6.26 -4.35 -8.62
N ASP A 42 -7.35 -4.94 -9.08
CA ASP A 42 -8.29 -4.32 -10.02
C ASP A 42 -9.51 -3.65 -9.33
N HIS A 43 -9.47 -3.50 -8.00
CA HIS A 43 -10.55 -2.92 -7.19
C HIS A 43 -11.91 -3.61 -7.39
N ASN A 44 -11.91 -4.92 -7.65
CA ASN A 44 -13.13 -5.65 -8.00
C ASN A 44 -13.19 -7.06 -7.37
N VAL A 45 -12.58 -7.23 -6.19
CA VAL A 45 -12.71 -8.48 -5.42
C VAL A 45 -13.99 -8.46 -4.59
N TRP A 46 -14.76 -9.55 -4.69
CA TRP A 46 -15.99 -9.77 -3.93
C TRP A 46 -15.86 -11.03 -3.07
N PHE A 47 -16.19 -10.91 -1.79
CA PHE A 47 -16.11 -11.99 -0.81
C PHE A 47 -17.51 -12.55 -0.55
N PRO A 48 -17.79 -13.82 -0.85
CA PRO A 48 -19.06 -14.44 -0.48
C PRO A 48 -19.12 -14.62 1.04
N ILE A 49 -20.21 -14.17 1.66
CA ILE A 49 -20.39 -14.24 3.13
C ILE A 49 -21.55 -15.15 3.56
N GLY A 50 -22.29 -15.70 2.59
CA GLY A 50 -23.42 -16.59 2.85
C GLY A 50 -24.43 -15.99 3.83
N ASN A 51 -24.79 -16.79 4.84
CA ASN A 51 -25.74 -16.41 5.90
C ASN A 51 -25.05 -15.89 7.16
N GLU A 52 -23.75 -15.61 7.13
CA GLU A 52 -23.03 -15.11 8.29
C GLU A 52 -23.49 -13.69 8.66
N ASP A 53 -23.50 -13.39 9.96
CA ASP A 53 -23.73 -12.03 10.44
C ASP A 53 -22.70 -11.07 9.81
N LEU A 54 -23.17 -9.89 9.36
CA LEU A 54 -22.33 -8.97 8.59
C LEU A 54 -21.09 -8.53 9.37
N PHE A 55 -21.25 -8.23 10.66
CA PHE A 55 -20.13 -7.80 11.50
C PHE A 55 -19.08 -8.91 11.59
N ARG A 56 -19.51 -10.14 11.87
CA ARG A 56 -18.62 -11.29 11.98
C ARG A 56 -17.92 -11.63 10.66
N ALA A 57 -18.64 -11.59 9.55
CA ALA A 57 -18.07 -11.87 8.24
C ALA A 57 -16.96 -10.86 7.88
N ILE A 58 -17.22 -9.56 8.07
CA ILE A 58 -16.23 -8.52 7.83
C ILE A 58 -15.03 -8.68 8.79
N GLU A 59 -15.29 -8.95 10.08
CA GLU A 59 -14.22 -9.14 11.07
C GLU A 59 -13.32 -10.31 10.72
N ASN A 60 -13.90 -11.46 10.38
CA ASN A 60 -13.16 -12.64 9.98
C ASN A 60 -12.27 -12.37 8.77
N ILE A 61 -12.81 -11.73 7.72
CA ILE A 61 -12.05 -11.38 6.52
C ILE A 61 -10.90 -10.42 6.88
N MET A 62 -11.18 -9.35 7.63
CA MET A 62 -10.17 -8.35 7.97
C MET A 62 -9.07 -8.91 8.90
N VAL A 63 -9.43 -9.76 9.86
CA VAL A 63 -8.47 -10.39 10.79
C VAL A 63 -7.61 -11.42 10.08
N ILE A 64 -8.20 -12.31 9.28
CA ILE A 64 -7.44 -13.34 8.53
C ILE A 64 -6.45 -12.68 7.56
N ASN A 65 -6.82 -11.55 6.96
CA ASN A 65 -5.97 -10.81 6.04
C ASN A 65 -5.05 -9.78 6.74
N ASN A 66 -4.88 -9.86 8.06
CA ASN A 66 -4.02 -8.99 8.87
C ASN A 66 -4.32 -7.49 8.78
N GLN A 67 -5.54 -7.11 8.38
CA GLN A 67 -5.98 -5.72 8.28
C GLN A 67 -6.44 -5.16 9.63
N ALA A 68 -7.06 -6.01 10.46
CA ALA A 68 -7.59 -5.63 11.76
C ALA A 68 -7.18 -6.63 12.85
N CYS A 69 -7.06 -6.15 14.08
CA CYS A 69 -7.09 -6.99 15.28
C CYS A 69 -8.52 -7.46 15.59
N ASN A 70 -9.47 -6.53 15.44
CA ASN A 70 -10.89 -6.73 15.64
C ASN A 70 -11.67 -5.56 15.04
N LEU A 71 -12.96 -5.78 14.77
CA LEU A 71 -13.90 -4.72 14.42
C LEU A 71 -14.50 -4.12 15.69
N THR A 72 -14.99 -2.90 15.55
CA THR A 72 -15.61 -2.15 16.65
C THR A 72 -17.00 -1.62 16.29
N LEU A 73 -17.23 -1.31 15.01
CA LEU A 73 -18.51 -0.80 14.54
C LEU A 73 -18.71 -1.16 13.07
N VAL A 74 -19.94 -1.52 12.72
CA VAL A 74 -20.43 -1.57 11.34
C VAL A 74 -21.73 -0.76 11.31
N ARG A 75 -21.75 0.31 10.53
CA ARG A 75 -22.88 1.24 10.45
C ARG A 75 -23.30 1.41 9.00
N CYS A 76 -24.58 1.18 8.69
CA CYS A 76 -25.09 1.51 7.36
C CYS A 76 -25.01 3.02 7.14
N ILE A 77 -24.42 3.45 6.04
CA ILE A 77 -24.31 4.86 5.65
C ILE A 77 -25.10 5.19 4.39
N ARG A 78 -25.44 4.20 3.57
CA ARG A 78 -26.26 4.39 2.37
C ARG A 78 -27.00 3.12 2.00
N ASP A 79 -28.30 3.25 1.79
CA ASP A 79 -29.14 2.22 1.18
C ASP A 79 -29.42 2.65 -0.28
N ILE A 80 -28.71 2.06 -1.24
CA ILE A 80 -28.86 2.43 -2.67
C ILE A 80 -30.07 1.71 -3.27
N SER A 81 -30.26 0.45 -2.87
CA SER A 81 -31.37 -0.41 -3.30
C SER A 81 -31.54 -1.55 -2.30
N ASP A 82 -32.61 -2.33 -2.42
CA ASP A 82 -32.87 -3.51 -1.58
C ASP A 82 -31.75 -4.57 -1.61
N ILE A 83 -30.85 -4.50 -2.59
CA ILE A 83 -29.75 -5.45 -2.80
C ILE A 83 -28.38 -4.81 -2.75
N CYS A 84 -28.25 -3.52 -2.40
CA CYS A 84 -26.96 -2.82 -2.40
C CYS A 84 -26.93 -1.75 -1.32
N HIS A 85 -26.04 -1.95 -0.34
CA HIS A 85 -25.93 -1.12 0.85
C HIS A 85 -24.45 -0.85 1.17
N ASP A 86 -24.12 0.39 1.50
CA ASP A 86 -22.79 0.82 1.89
C ASP A 86 -22.70 0.91 3.42
N TYR A 87 -21.63 0.36 3.99
CA TYR A 87 -21.37 0.36 5.43
C TYR A 87 -20.04 1.03 5.73
N ASP A 88 -20.04 1.89 6.75
CA ASP A 88 -18.84 2.41 7.40
C ASP A 88 -18.42 1.43 8.50
N VAL A 89 -17.19 0.93 8.39
CA VAL A 89 -16.61 -0.10 9.26
C VAL A 89 -15.47 0.50 10.05
N THR A 90 -15.63 0.57 11.37
CA THR A 90 -14.57 1.01 12.29
C THR A 90 -13.86 -0.20 12.90
N TYR A 91 -12.54 -0.21 12.86
CA TYR A 91 -11.72 -1.33 13.34
C TYR A 91 -10.43 -0.85 14.02
N ASN A 92 -9.83 -1.75 14.80
CA ASN A 92 -8.51 -1.53 15.40
C ASN A 92 -7.46 -2.16 14.48
N ALA A 93 -6.55 -1.37 13.91
CA ALA A 93 -5.53 -1.86 12.99
C ALA A 93 -4.44 -2.66 13.73
N THR A 94 -3.86 -3.65 13.03
CA THR A 94 -2.73 -4.42 13.57
C THR A 94 -1.49 -3.54 13.72
N THR A 95 -0.63 -3.85 14.70
CA THR A 95 0.62 -3.11 14.92
C THR A 95 1.57 -3.23 13.72
N GLU A 96 1.48 -4.33 12.96
CA GLU A 96 2.21 -4.50 11.69
C GLU A 96 1.70 -3.55 10.60
N MET A 97 0.40 -3.27 10.56
CA MET A 97 -0.16 -2.26 9.65
C MET A 97 0.22 -0.84 10.07
N SER A 98 0.21 -0.55 11.37
CA SER A 98 0.73 0.73 11.88
C SER A 98 2.22 0.90 11.54
N LYS A 99 3.00 -0.19 11.57
CA LYS A 99 4.39 -0.20 11.11
C LYS A 99 4.51 -0.08 9.60
N LYS A 100 3.68 -0.75 8.78
CA LYS A 100 3.64 -0.59 7.32
C LYS A 100 3.26 0.82 6.92
N LEU A 101 2.30 1.46 7.58
CA LEU A 101 2.00 2.88 7.37
C LEU A 101 3.14 3.79 7.84
N SER A 102 3.93 3.40 8.85
CA SER A 102 5.08 4.18 9.29
C SER A 102 6.38 3.89 8.50
N THR A 103 6.46 2.77 7.78
CA THR A 103 7.58 2.39 6.89
C THR A 103 7.29 2.66 5.41
N GLU A 104 6.03 2.80 5.01
CA GLU A 104 5.62 3.61 3.86
C GLU A 104 5.69 5.09 4.22
N SER A 105 6.86 5.53 4.70
CA SER A 105 7.18 6.94 4.71
C SER A 105 7.13 7.38 3.25
N ARG A 106 6.02 8.01 2.86
CA ARG A 106 5.82 8.69 1.57
C ARG A 106 6.69 9.94 1.51
N CYS A 107 7.96 9.80 1.84
CA CYS A 107 8.97 10.83 1.77
C CYS A 107 10.11 10.23 0.99
N TRP A 108 10.44 10.84 -0.15
CA TRP A 108 11.68 10.53 -0.85
C TRP A 108 12.85 10.72 0.10
N SER A 109 13.84 9.83 0.05
CA SER A 109 15.09 10.04 0.76
C SER A 109 15.75 11.35 0.27
N SER A 110 16.66 11.92 1.05
CA SER A 110 17.38 13.14 0.63
C SER A 110 18.13 12.96 -0.70
N LEU A 111 18.57 11.73 -1.00
CA LEU A 111 19.23 11.38 -2.25
C LEU A 111 18.24 11.34 -3.42
N GLN A 112 17.06 10.73 -3.22
CA GLN A 112 15.99 10.73 -4.22
C GLN A 112 15.47 12.16 -4.51
N LEU A 113 15.37 13.03 -3.49
CA LEU A 113 15.06 14.45 -3.70
C LEU A 113 16.14 15.17 -4.51
N SER A 114 17.42 14.85 -4.27
CA SER A 114 18.53 15.43 -5.03
C SER A 114 18.50 15.00 -6.50
N ILE A 115 18.13 13.74 -6.77
CA ILE A 115 17.93 13.23 -8.13
C ILE A 115 16.79 13.99 -8.82
N LEU A 116 15.63 14.14 -8.17
CA LEU A 116 14.49 14.88 -8.73
C LEU A 116 14.80 16.34 -9.02
N ALA A 117 15.63 16.98 -8.20
CA ALA A 117 16.05 18.37 -8.40
C ALA A 117 17.00 18.53 -9.59
N ALA A 118 17.80 17.51 -9.90
CA ALA A 118 18.77 17.55 -11.01
C ALA A 118 18.20 17.01 -12.32
N TYR A 119 17.30 16.03 -12.27
CA TYR A 119 16.78 15.34 -13.45
C TYR A 119 15.84 16.24 -14.24
N GLY A 120 16.07 16.37 -15.55
CA GLY A 120 15.27 17.21 -16.44
C GLY A 120 15.17 18.66 -15.96
N GLU A 121 16.25 19.21 -15.41
CA GLU A 121 16.29 20.58 -14.84
C GLU A 121 15.26 20.83 -13.72
N GLY A 122 14.81 19.76 -13.05
CA GLY A 122 13.84 19.85 -11.97
C GLY A 122 12.38 19.77 -12.42
N ASP A 123 12.11 19.43 -13.69
CA ASP A 123 10.76 19.25 -14.24
C ASP A 123 9.92 18.26 -13.41
N PHE A 124 10.57 17.32 -12.72
CA PHE A 124 9.93 16.27 -11.94
C PHE A 124 9.96 16.53 -10.43
N SER A 125 10.46 17.68 -9.96
CA SER A 125 10.56 18.04 -8.54
C SER A 125 9.22 18.05 -7.80
N HIS A 126 8.12 18.22 -8.54
CA HIS A 126 6.74 18.22 -8.01
C HIS A 126 6.15 16.81 -7.83
N ILE A 127 6.85 15.76 -8.27
CA ILE A 127 6.35 14.39 -8.16
C ILE A 127 6.39 13.92 -6.71
N THR A 128 5.18 13.74 -6.16
CA THR A 128 4.96 13.07 -4.88
C THR A 128 5.04 11.56 -5.05
N PRO A 129 5.31 10.77 -3.99
CA PRO A 129 5.53 9.34 -4.10
C PRO A 129 4.42 8.62 -4.87
N GLY A 130 4.78 8.19 -6.09
CA GLY A 130 3.85 7.74 -7.13
C GLY A 130 4.48 7.76 -8.53
N LEU A 131 5.63 7.09 -8.70
CA LEU A 131 6.34 6.98 -10.01
C LEU A 131 5.55 6.21 -11.07
N GLU A 132 4.44 5.58 -10.69
CA GLU A 132 3.53 4.83 -11.57
C GLU A 132 3.01 5.70 -12.73
N ASN A 133 2.87 7.02 -12.50
CA ASN A 133 2.24 7.96 -13.45
C ASN A 133 3.21 8.98 -14.08
N CYS A 134 4.52 8.91 -13.80
CA CYS A 134 5.47 9.94 -14.27
C CYS A 134 5.79 9.86 -15.77
N GLY A 135 5.41 8.79 -16.47
CA GLY A 135 5.66 8.59 -17.91
C GLY A 135 7.12 8.38 -18.31
N ASP A 136 8.07 8.69 -17.42
CA ASP A 136 9.51 8.54 -17.66
C ASP A 136 10.06 7.26 -17.01
N GLY A 137 10.46 6.31 -17.85
CA GLY A 137 11.00 5.01 -17.42
C GLY A 137 12.40 5.11 -16.80
N LEU A 138 13.23 6.06 -17.25
CA LEU A 138 14.58 6.26 -16.73
C LEU A 138 14.53 6.89 -15.34
N LEU A 139 13.68 7.89 -15.15
CA LEU A 139 13.43 8.48 -13.84
C LEU A 139 12.90 7.43 -12.86
N ARG A 140 11.94 6.59 -13.29
CA ARG A 140 11.42 5.48 -12.48
C ARG A 140 12.52 4.52 -12.04
N PHE A 141 13.39 4.14 -12.97
CA PHE A 141 14.53 3.29 -12.69
C PHE A 141 15.47 3.93 -11.66
N LEU A 142 15.91 5.18 -11.88
CA LEU A 142 16.82 5.90 -10.99
C LEU A 142 16.25 6.04 -9.56
N MET A 143 14.98 6.39 -9.46
CA MET A 143 14.31 6.56 -8.17
C MET A 143 14.13 5.23 -7.42
N THR A 144 13.99 4.11 -8.14
CA THR A 144 13.90 2.77 -7.54
C THR A 144 15.26 2.30 -7.06
N GLU A 145 16.28 2.37 -7.92
CA GLU A 145 17.65 1.93 -7.64
C GLU A 145 18.34 2.72 -6.53
N CYS A 146 17.99 4.00 -6.39
CA CYS A 146 18.54 4.88 -5.36
C CYS A 146 17.65 4.95 -4.10
N SER A 147 16.71 4.02 -3.95
CA SER A 147 15.84 3.97 -2.78
C SER A 147 16.50 3.25 -1.61
N GLU A 148 16.10 3.63 -0.39
CA GLU A 148 16.52 2.91 0.83
C GLU A 148 16.04 1.45 0.85
N LYS A 149 15.00 1.11 0.07
CA LYS A 149 14.51 -0.27 -0.08
C LYS A 149 15.51 -1.18 -0.79
N GLU A 150 16.34 -0.61 -1.66
CA GLU A 150 17.39 -1.33 -2.37
C GLU A 150 18.74 -1.24 -1.62
N ASP A 151 18.72 -0.98 -0.31
CA ASP A 151 19.92 -0.78 0.53
C ASP A 151 20.83 0.37 0.05
N CYS A 152 20.28 1.35 -0.68
CA CYS A 152 21.03 2.55 -1.11
C CYS A 152 21.01 3.61 0.01
N LEU A 153 21.96 3.50 0.94
CA LEU A 153 21.98 4.32 2.17
C LEU A 153 22.98 5.47 2.12
N SER A 154 23.81 5.57 1.09
CA SER A 154 24.87 6.58 1.01
C SER A 154 24.98 7.22 -0.37
N LEU A 155 25.42 8.48 -0.39
CA LEU A 155 25.72 9.20 -1.64
C LEU A 155 26.71 8.43 -2.52
N LYS A 156 27.71 7.78 -1.91
CA LYS A 156 28.70 6.98 -2.62
C LYS A 156 28.05 5.80 -3.34
N ASP A 157 27.11 5.10 -2.68
CA ASP A 157 26.40 3.97 -3.28
C ASP A 157 25.47 4.43 -4.39
N THR A 158 24.76 5.55 -4.21
CA THR A 158 23.94 6.18 -5.26
C THR A 158 24.78 6.52 -6.48
N THR A 159 25.91 7.23 -6.30
CA THR A 159 26.81 7.59 -7.40
C THR A 159 27.33 6.35 -8.11
N GLN A 160 27.72 5.30 -7.36
CA GLN A 160 28.20 4.05 -7.94
C GLN A 160 27.12 3.35 -8.77
N ARG A 161 25.88 3.28 -8.27
CA ARG A 161 24.75 2.67 -9.00
C ARG A 161 24.41 3.43 -10.27
N ILE A 162 24.36 4.76 -10.20
CA ILE A 162 24.15 5.61 -11.38
C ILE A 162 25.27 5.39 -12.41
N ALA A 163 26.53 5.33 -11.97
CA ALA A 163 27.66 5.09 -12.87
C ALA A 163 27.59 3.72 -13.56
N VAL A 164 27.16 2.67 -12.83
CA VAL A 164 26.94 1.34 -13.42
C VAL A 164 25.82 1.38 -14.46
N ALA A 165 24.69 2.04 -14.15
CA ALA A 165 23.58 2.17 -15.08
C ALA A 165 23.97 2.92 -16.35
N VAL A 166 24.71 4.04 -16.23
CA VAL A 166 25.23 4.80 -17.37
C VAL A 166 26.12 3.91 -18.24
N ARG A 167 27.07 3.19 -17.63
CA ARG A 167 27.96 2.29 -18.36
C ARG A 167 27.19 1.22 -19.14
N GLN A 168 26.21 0.59 -18.51
CA GLN A 168 25.38 -0.44 -19.16
C GLN A 168 24.53 0.14 -20.30
N LEU A 169 23.97 1.34 -20.14
CA LEU A 169 23.22 2.00 -21.20
C LEU A 169 24.12 2.37 -22.39
N CYS A 170 25.36 2.82 -22.15
CA CYS A 170 26.35 3.05 -23.20
C CYS A 170 26.71 1.74 -23.93
N GLU A 171 26.98 0.65 -23.18
CA GLU A 171 27.28 -0.66 -23.78
C GLU A 171 26.15 -1.15 -24.72
N VAL A 172 24.88 -0.92 -24.34
CA VAL A 172 23.72 -1.22 -25.18
C VAL A 172 23.63 -0.29 -26.40
N SER A 173 23.86 1.01 -26.21
CA SER A 173 23.86 2.01 -27.30
C SER A 173 24.90 1.67 -28.36
N ASP A 174 26.14 1.42 -27.94
CA ASP A 174 27.27 1.10 -28.82
C ASP A 174 26.99 -0.17 -29.64
N TYR A 175 26.31 -1.16 -29.05
CA TYR A 175 25.90 -2.37 -29.74
C TYR A 175 24.81 -2.11 -30.79
N LEU A 176 23.82 -1.27 -30.46
CA LEU A 176 22.73 -0.93 -31.38
C LEU A 176 23.21 -0.13 -32.60
N GLU A 177 24.24 0.69 -32.45
CA GLU A 177 24.85 1.43 -33.57
C GLU A 177 25.58 0.51 -34.58
N GLN A 178 25.84 -0.73 -34.22
CA GLN A 178 26.53 -1.71 -35.06
C GLN A 178 25.57 -2.61 -35.87
N ILE A 179 24.26 -2.45 -35.68
CA ILE A 179 23.19 -3.21 -36.36
C ILE A 179 22.54 -2.35 -37.44
#